data_AF-A0A800AEK5-F1
#
_entry.id   AF-A0A800AEK5-F1
#
_cell.length_a   1.000
_cell.length_b   1.000
_cell.length_c   1.000
_cell.angle_alpha   90.00
_cell.angle_beta   90.00
_cell.angle_gamma   90.00
#
_symmetry.space_group_name_H-M   'P 1'
#
loop_
_entity.id
_entity.type
_entity.pdbx_description
1 polymer ?
#
loop_
_entity_poly.entity_id
_entity_poly.type
_entity_poly.pdbx_seq_one_letter_code
_entity_poly.pdbx_strand_id
1 'polypeptide(L)'
;MKRVIYFLASFSVAFTLIAAVYAQKGDILGKGENRLHNGGFENPVIDPWKLEVRADKGAVAIVEIDKNTSEEGKQSVKVTVTKPTGTAWHVKLRQDDRCFEKNKKFTLVFWAKAEKPRSIEASFQLQRDPWRVFFSQKIDIDTEWKEYNVSFTPDVDNFQDHWVAFHLANSDIVTWFDDVRYFQGDLKDEVGRERQQVHPTGTLSATWGRIKRWFY
;
A
#
# COMPACT_ATOMS: atom_id res chain seq x y z
N MET A 1 43.14 -1.92 -47.64
CA MET A 1 43.44 -2.16 -46.21
C MET A 1 43.76 -0.79 -45.59
N LYS A 2 43.12 -0.24 -44.55
CA LYS A 2 42.08 -0.61 -43.58
C LYS A 2 41.29 0.67 -43.27
N ARG A 3 39.96 0.55 -43.09
CA ARG A 3 39.11 1.61 -42.51
C ARG A 3 39.39 1.68 -41.00
N VAL A 4 39.44 2.88 -40.43
CA VAL A 4 39.23 3.08 -38.99
C VAL A 4 38.00 3.97 -38.84
N ILE A 5 36.98 3.38 -38.22
CA ILE A 5 35.70 3.96 -37.85
C ILE A 5 35.86 4.46 -36.40
N TYR A 6 35.58 5.73 -36.14
CA TYR A 6 35.40 6.20 -34.76
C TYR A 6 33.94 5.93 -34.35
N PHE A 7 33.75 5.00 -33.42
CA PHE A 7 32.47 4.86 -32.72
C PHE A 7 32.39 5.91 -31.61
N LEU A 8 31.38 6.76 -31.67
CA LEU A 8 30.89 7.56 -30.54
C LEU A 8 30.37 6.60 -29.46
N ALA A 9 31.00 6.61 -28.29
CA ALA A 9 30.47 5.98 -27.08
C ALA A 9 30.63 6.95 -25.91
N SER A 10 29.66 7.84 -25.74
CA SER A 10 29.57 8.68 -24.55
C SER A 10 28.12 8.98 -24.21
N PHE A 11 27.41 7.95 -23.77
CA PHE A 11 26.13 8.09 -23.07
C PHE A 11 25.93 6.92 -22.09
N SER A 12 26.78 6.79 -21.07
CA SER A 12 26.55 5.81 -19.98
C SER A 12 27.33 6.10 -18.69
N VAL A 13 27.36 7.36 -18.25
CA VAL A 13 27.92 7.71 -16.92
C VAL A 13 26.89 8.45 -16.05
N ALA A 14 25.99 9.23 -16.65
CA ALA A 14 24.95 9.94 -15.90
C ALA A 14 23.82 9.01 -15.39
N PHE A 15 23.49 7.93 -16.10
CA PHE A 15 22.42 7.01 -15.70
C PHE A 15 22.83 6.13 -14.50
N THR A 16 24.10 5.77 -14.40
CA THR A 16 24.66 4.93 -13.33
C THR A 16 24.75 5.66 -11.99
N LEU A 17 25.10 6.95 -11.99
CA LEU A 17 25.17 7.76 -10.75
C LEU A 17 23.78 8.00 -10.14
N ILE A 18 22.75 8.20 -10.96
CA ILE A 18 21.39 8.44 -10.50
C ILE A 18 20.78 7.15 -9.89
N ALA A 19 20.99 6.00 -10.54
CA ALA A 19 20.55 4.71 -10.01
C ALA A 19 21.23 4.36 -8.67
N ALA A 20 22.53 4.66 -8.53
CA ALA A 20 23.25 4.43 -7.27
C ALA A 20 22.74 5.32 -6.12
N VAL A 21 22.46 6.60 -6.39
CA VAL A 21 21.88 7.52 -5.38
C VAL A 21 20.46 7.09 -4.96
N TYR A 22 19.65 6.59 -5.90
CA TYR A 22 18.30 6.09 -5.57
C TYR A 22 18.29 4.70 -4.95
N ALA A 23 19.23 3.82 -5.29
CA ALA A 23 19.47 2.58 -4.55
C ALA A 23 19.85 2.91 -3.10
N GLN A 24 20.75 3.89 -2.90
CA GLN A 24 21.08 4.39 -1.58
C GLN A 24 19.85 4.96 -0.84
N LYS A 25 18.94 5.65 -1.55
CA LYS A 25 17.68 6.17 -0.99
C LYS A 25 16.62 5.07 -0.70
N GLY A 26 16.69 3.92 -1.37
CA GLY A 26 15.93 2.72 -1.03
C GLY A 26 16.52 2.00 0.18
N ASP A 27 17.85 2.02 0.30
CA ASP A 27 18.63 1.47 1.43
C ASP A 27 18.52 2.30 2.72
N ILE A 28 18.18 3.60 2.65
CA ILE A 28 17.97 4.43 3.86
C ILE A 28 16.63 4.18 4.56
N LEU A 29 15.64 3.55 3.92
CA LEU A 29 14.41 3.13 4.61
C LEU A 29 14.63 1.75 5.20
N GLY A 30 14.82 1.72 6.51
CA GLY A 30 15.09 0.53 7.28
C GLY A 30 14.05 -0.56 7.06
N LYS A 31 14.42 -1.80 7.38
CA LYS A 31 13.47 -2.92 7.46
C LYS A 31 12.29 -2.51 8.35
N GLY A 32 11.06 -2.73 7.89
CA GLY A 32 9.85 -2.40 8.64
C GLY A 32 9.36 -0.95 8.51
N GLU A 33 10.16 -0.04 7.96
CA GLU A 33 9.75 1.35 7.79
C GLU A 33 8.78 1.52 6.61
N ASN A 34 7.67 2.22 6.85
CA ASN A 34 6.69 2.49 5.82
C ASN A 34 7.31 3.31 4.67
N ARG A 35 7.28 2.74 3.47
CA ARG A 35 7.77 3.32 2.22
C ARG A 35 6.68 4.04 1.44
N LEU A 36 5.46 4.16 1.97
CA LEU A 36 4.38 4.96 1.39
C LEU A 36 4.28 6.31 2.10
N HIS A 37 3.87 7.31 1.33
CA HIS A 37 3.54 8.63 1.85
C HIS A 37 2.03 8.79 1.93
N ASN A 38 1.56 9.55 2.92
CA ASN A 38 0.13 9.82 3.13
C ASN A 38 -0.71 8.51 3.17
N GLY A 39 -0.19 7.48 3.84
CA GLY A 39 -0.85 6.17 3.95
C GLY A 39 -2.11 6.19 4.81
N GLY A 40 -2.12 6.98 5.88
CA GLY A 40 -3.30 7.23 6.72
C GLY A 40 -4.19 8.37 6.22
N PHE A 41 -3.93 8.91 5.03
CA PHE A 41 -4.76 9.92 4.37
C PHE A 41 -5.12 11.18 5.18
N GLU A 42 -4.35 11.55 6.21
CA GLU A 42 -4.58 12.71 7.08
C GLU A 42 -4.32 14.08 6.43
N ASN A 43 -3.78 14.10 5.20
CA ASN A 43 -3.66 15.32 4.42
C ASN A 43 -5.02 15.75 3.81
N PRO A 44 -5.25 17.04 3.55
CA PRO A 44 -6.51 17.50 2.97
C PRO A 44 -6.77 17.00 1.52
N VAL A 45 -5.75 16.41 0.89
CA VAL A 45 -5.78 15.83 -0.45
C VAL A 45 -5.13 14.45 -0.43
N ILE A 46 -5.42 13.64 -1.45
CA ILE A 46 -4.89 12.26 -1.52
C ILE A 46 -3.41 12.19 -1.90
N ASP A 47 -2.82 13.27 -2.42
CA ASP A 47 -1.43 13.28 -2.88
C ASP A 47 -0.46 12.67 -1.83
N PRO A 48 0.48 11.81 -2.27
CA PRO A 48 0.84 11.48 -3.66
C PRO A 48 0.06 10.30 -4.27
N TRP A 49 -1.03 9.84 -3.65
CA TRP A 49 -1.88 8.81 -4.26
C TRP A 49 -2.61 9.36 -5.49
N LYS A 50 -2.85 8.49 -6.47
CA LYS A 50 -3.54 8.80 -7.72
C LYS A 50 -4.71 7.85 -7.91
N LEU A 51 -5.85 8.40 -8.33
CA LEU A 51 -6.91 7.61 -8.93
C LEU A 51 -6.70 7.60 -10.46
N GLU A 52 -6.48 6.41 -11.02
CA GLU A 52 -6.50 6.19 -12.46
C GLU A 52 -7.85 5.57 -12.86
N VAL A 53 -8.49 6.13 -13.89
CA VAL A 53 -9.76 5.64 -14.43
C VAL A 53 -9.64 5.47 -15.94
N ARG A 54 -9.94 4.27 -16.45
CA ARG A 54 -10.02 3.96 -17.88
C ARG A 54 -11.37 4.38 -18.44
N ALA A 55 -11.57 5.69 -18.57
CA ALA A 55 -12.77 6.26 -19.16
C ALA A 55 -12.96 5.83 -20.63
N ASP A 56 -11.86 5.58 -21.35
CA ASP A 56 -11.87 5.00 -22.70
C ASP A 56 -12.48 3.59 -22.77
N LYS A 57 -12.58 2.92 -21.62
CA LYS A 57 -13.24 1.61 -21.45
C LYS A 57 -14.61 1.71 -20.77
N GLY A 58 -15.11 2.92 -20.56
CA GLY A 58 -16.43 3.17 -19.96
C GLY A 58 -16.45 3.21 -18.42
N ALA A 59 -15.29 3.12 -17.75
CA ALA A 59 -15.24 3.22 -16.30
C ALA A 59 -15.52 4.66 -15.82
N VAL A 60 -16.25 4.79 -14.71
CA VAL A 60 -16.47 6.08 -14.03
C VAL A 60 -16.26 5.85 -12.54
N ALA A 61 -15.34 6.61 -11.95
CA ALA A 61 -15.06 6.59 -10.53
C ALA A 61 -14.54 7.95 -10.05
N ILE A 62 -14.72 8.22 -8.77
CA ILE A 62 -14.17 9.37 -8.06
C ILE A 62 -13.47 8.91 -6.79
N VAL A 63 -12.57 9.75 -6.29
CA VAL A 63 -11.87 9.58 -5.02
C VAL A 63 -12.00 10.85 -4.20
N GLU A 64 -12.24 10.70 -2.91
CA GLU A 64 -12.35 11.81 -1.97
C GLU A 64 -11.76 11.43 -0.61
N ILE A 65 -11.36 12.44 0.16
CA ILE A 65 -11.06 12.28 1.59
C ILE A 65 -12.40 12.27 2.33
N ASP A 66 -12.66 11.22 3.10
CA ASP A 66 -13.86 11.09 3.93
C ASP A 66 -13.50 11.32 5.40
N LYS A 67 -14.19 12.29 6.02
CA LYS A 67 -13.99 12.69 7.42
C LYS A 67 -15.01 12.08 8.37
N ASN A 68 -15.92 11.24 7.86
CA ASN A 68 -16.99 10.65 8.65
C ASN A 68 -16.64 9.25 9.18
N THR A 69 -15.62 8.62 8.60
CA THR A 69 -15.15 7.30 9.01
C THR A 69 -13.66 7.18 8.74
N SER A 70 -12.93 6.61 9.69
CA SER A 70 -11.53 6.21 9.58
C SER A 70 -11.29 5.06 10.55
N GLU A 71 -10.18 4.36 10.38
CA GLU A 71 -9.68 3.44 11.39
C GLU A 71 -8.64 4.14 12.26
N GLU A 72 -7.68 4.81 11.62
CA GLU A 72 -6.67 5.62 12.28
C GLU A 72 -7.04 7.10 12.14
N GLY A 73 -6.53 7.95 13.03
CA GLY A 73 -6.62 9.39 12.84
C GLY A 73 -8.05 9.93 12.78
N LYS A 74 -8.35 10.75 11.77
CA LYS A 74 -9.62 11.49 11.65
C LYS A 74 -10.28 11.32 10.29
N GLN A 75 -9.59 10.76 9.31
CA GLN A 75 -10.08 10.69 7.94
C GLN A 75 -9.48 9.51 7.19
N SER A 76 -10.21 9.04 6.18
CA SER A 76 -9.78 7.95 5.30
C SER A 76 -9.94 8.36 3.84
N VAL A 77 -9.46 7.53 2.92
CA VAL A 77 -9.76 7.71 1.49
C VAL A 77 -10.97 6.85 1.11
N LYS A 78 -11.89 7.45 0.35
CA LYS A 78 -13.08 6.81 -0.18
C LYS A 78 -13.01 6.78 -1.70
N VAL A 79 -13.23 5.61 -2.28
CA VAL A 79 -13.35 5.43 -3.73
C VAL A 79 -14.78 5.00 -4.06
N THR A 80 -15.43 5.78 -4.91
CA THR A 80 -16.78 5.49 -5.41
C THR A 80 -16.69 5.18 -6.90
N VAL A 81 -17.01 3.94 -7.28
CA VAL A 81 -17.09 3.50 -8.68
C VAL A 81 -18.55 3.54 -9.11
N THR A 82 -18.93 4.50 -9.95
CA THR A 82 -20.32 4.62 -10.43
C THR A 82 -20.60 3.75 -11.65
N LYS A 83 -19.59 3.50 -12.49
CA LYS A 83 -19.69 2.59 -13.64
C LYS A 83 -18.53 1.60 -13.61
N PRO A 84 -18.71 0.42 -12.99
CA PRO A 84 -17.73 -0.65 -13.07
C PRO A 84 -17.73 -1.23 -14.48
N THR A 85 -16.64 -1.89 -14.84
CA THR A 85 -16.49 -2.52 -16.17
C THR A 85 -16.28 -4.04 -16.07
N GLY A 86 -16.24 -4.59 -14.85
CA GLY A 86 -15.88 -5.98 -14.57
C GLY A 86 -14.38 -6.26 -14.66
N THR A 87 -13.60 -5.38 -15.28
CA THR A 87 -12.14 -5.49 -15.41
C THR A 87 -11.46 -4.65 -14.33
N ALA A 88 -11.02 -5.30 -13.25
CA ALA A 88 -10.62 -4.63 -12.00
C ALA A 88 -9.66 -3.43 -12.21
N TRP A 89 -8.62 -3.58 -13.02
CA TRP A 89 -7.58 -2.57 -13.24
C TRP A 89 -8.06 -1.32 -14.00
N HIS A 90 -9.29 -1.31 -14.53
CA HIS A 90 -9.86 -0.11 -15.16
C HIS A 90 -10.10 1.05 -14.17
N VAL A 91 -10.10 0.79 -12.86
CA VAL A 91 -10.07 1.81 -11.80
C VAL A 91 -9.01 1.40 -10.79
N LYS A 92 -8.01 2.26 -10.55
CA LYS A 92 -6.90 1.99 -9.64
C LYS A 92 -6.67 3.17 -8.70
N LEU A 93 -6.63 2.91 -7.39
CA LEU A 93 -6.00 3.81 -6.43
C LEU A 93 -4.55 3.36 -6.26
N ARG A 94 -3.58 4.21 -6.61
CA ARG A 94 -2.16 3.80 -6.65
C ARG A 94 -1.19 4.85 -6.12
N GLN A 95 -0.05 4.40 -5.63
CA GLN A 95 1.12 5.23 -5.37
C GLN A 95 2.30 4.74 -6.20
N ASP A 96 2.93 5.68 -6.90
CA ASP A 96 3.92 5.46 -7.95
C ASP A 96 5.35 5.45 -7.41
N ASP A 97 6.33 5.12 -8.26
CA ASP A 97 7.77 5.26 -7.99
C ASP A 97 8.24 4.50 -6.75
N ARG A 98 7.75 3.27 -6.58
CA ARG A 98 8.15 2.39 -5.47
C ARG A 98 9.40 1.58 -5.80
N CYS A 99 10.06 1.08 -4.76
CA CYS A 99 11.28 0.26 -4.87
C CYS A 99 11.12 -1.09 -4.18
N PHE A 100 11.79 -2.12 -4.70
CA PHE A 100 12.09 -3.37 -4.02
C PHE A 100 13.43 -3.95 -4.49
N GLU A 101 14.02 -4.77 -3.65
CA GLU A 101 15.25 -5.51 -3.94
C GLU A 101 14.94 -6.98 -4.17
N LYS A 102 15.66 -7.57 -5.11
CA LYS A 102 15.59 -9.00 -5.42
C LYS A 102 15.79 -9.83 -4.17
N ASN A 103 15.00 -10.90 -4.04
CA ASN A 103 15.08 -11.89 -2.96
C ASN A 103 14.86 -11.33 -1.54
N LYS A 104 14.39 -10.08 -1.39
CA LYS A 104 13.92 -9.54 -0.10
C LYS A 104 12.41 -9.66 -0.04
N LYS A 105 11.88 -10.03 1.13
CA LYS A 105 10.43 -10.06 1.34
C LYS A 105 9.92 -8.64 1.59
N PHE A 106 8.79 -8.32 0.97
CA PHE A 106 8.05 -7.08 1.20
C PHE A 106 6.63 -7.39 1.62
N THR A 107 6.06 -6.50 2.43
CA THR A 107 4.68 -6.62 2.93
C THR A 107 3.95 -5.31 2.68
N LEU A 108 2.75 -5.41 2.11
CA LEU A 108 1.75 -4.35 2.06
C LEU A 108 0.69 -4.67 3.10
N VAL A 109 0.43 -3.70 3.98
CA VAL A 109 -0.59 -3.74 5.03
C VAL A 109 -1.51 -2.56 4.80
N PHE A 110 -2.80 -2.77 5.01
CA PHE A 110 -3.80 -1.71 4.85
C PHE A 110 -5.05 -2.04 5.63
N TRP A 111 -5.71 -1.00 6.14
CA TRP A 111 -7.08 -1.11 6.59
C TRP A 111 -8.02 -0.86 5.42
N ALA A 112 -9.07 -1.68 5.33
CA ALA A 112 -10.12 -1.49 4.35
C ALA A 112 -11.48 -1.88 4.91
N LYS A 113 -12.51 -1.23 4.39
CA LYS A 113 -13.90 -1.66 4.48
C LYS A 113 -14.67 -1.29 3.22
N ALA A 114 -15.84 -1.85 3.05
CA ALA A 114 -16.74 -1.54 1.94
C ALA A 114 -18.19 -1.39 2.39
N GLU A 115 -19.05 -0.79 1.56
CA GLU A 115 -20.47 -0.65 1.90
C GLU A 115 -21.18 -2.03 1.98
N LYS A 116 -20.68 -3.00 1.22
CA LYS A 116 -21.09 -4.40 1.21
C LYS A 116 -19.84 -5.27 1.01
N PRO A 117 -19.86 -6.55 1.42
CA PRO A 117 -18.75 -7.44 1.16
C PRO A 117 -18.39 -7.46 -0.33
N ARG A 118 -17.11 -7.26 -0.65
CA ARG A 118 -16.61 -7.24 -2.04
C ARG A 118 -15.20 -7.76 -2.14
N SER A 119 -14.82 -8.17 -3.34
CA SER A 119 -13.42 -8.45 -3.66
C SER A 119 -12.74 -7.20 -4.21
N ILE A 120 -11.49 -6.97 -3.82
CA ILE A 120 -10.55 -6.01 -4.42
C ILE A 120 -9.30 -6.75 -4.88
N GLU A 121 -8.43 -6.11 -5.65
CA GLU A 121 -7.15 -6.70 -6.03
C GLU A 121 -6.01 -5.74 -5.70
N ALA A 122 -5.00 -6.21 -4.96
CA ALA A 122 -3.78 -5.47 -4.66
C ALA A 122 -2.66 -5.88 -5.62
N SER A 123 -1.93 -4.92 -6.20
CA SER A 123 -0.89 -5.21 -7.19
C SER A 123 0.38 -4.39 -7.04
N PHE A 124 1.48 -4.98 -7.54
CA PHE A 124 2.78 -4.37 -7.73
C PHE A 124 3.15 -4.58 -9.20
N GLN A 125 3.19 -3.52 -9.98
CA GLN A 125 3.36 -3.62 -11.43
C GLN A 125 4.17 -2.44 -11.98
N LEU A 126 4.95 -2.71 -13.03
CA LEU A 126 5.70 -1.68 -13.75
C LEU A 126 4.80 -0.53 -14.19
N GLN A 127 5.34 0.67 -14.10
CA GLN A 127 4.61 1.91 -14.44
C GLN A 127 4.58 2.22 -15.95
N ARG A 128 5.19 1.35 -16.75
CA ARG A 128 5.43 1.51 -18.19
C ARG A 128 5.48 0.17 -18.88
N ASP A 129 5.45 0.20 -20.21
CA ASP A 129 5.71 -0.97 -21.06
C ASP A 129 7.01 -1.69 -20.63
N PRO A 130 7.00 -3.03 -20.48
CA PRO A 130 5.97 -3.99 -20.89
C PRO A 130 4.86 -4.27 -19.86
N TRP A 131 4.65 -3.37 -18.89
CA TRP A 131 3.60 -3.47 -17.86
C TRP A 131 3.69 -4.75 -17.02
N ARG A 132 4.91 -5.26 -16.80
CA ARG A 132 5.15 -6.49 -16.04
C ARG A 132 4.51 -6.38 -14.66
N VAL A 133 3.66 -7.36 -14.34
CA VAL A 133 3.10 -7.57 -13.01
C VAL A 133 4.09 -8.40 -12.20
N PHE A 134 4.52 -7.89 -11.05
CA PHE A 134 5.37 -8.62 -10.11
C PHE A 134 4.54 -9.41 -9.11
N PHE A 135 3.42 -8.83 -8.69
CA PHE A 135 2.48 -9.44 -7.76
C PHE A 135 1.07 -8.91 -8.04
N SER A 136 0.09 -9.80 -7.92
CA SER A 136 -1.33 -9.44 -7.85
C SER A 136 -2.05 -10.49 -7.00
N GLN A 137 -2.93 -10.03 -6.10
CA GLN A 137 -3.76 -10.91 -5.28
C GLN A 137 -5.14 -10.30 -5.07
N LYS A 138 -6.18 -11.12 -5.22
CA LYS A 138 -7.55 -10.79 -4.82
C LYS A 138 -7.72 -10.92 -3.31
N ILE A 139 -8.43 -9.97 -2.71
CA ILE A 139 -8.65 -9.87 -1.27
C ILE A 139 -10.13 -9.55 -1.07
N ASP A 140 -10.83 -10.41 -0.33
CA ASP A 140 -12.21 -10.17 0.02
C ASP A 140 -12.26 -9.31 1.28
N ILE A 141 -12.91 -8.15 1.16
CA ILE A 141 -13.08 -7.17 2.23
C ILE A 141 -14.54 -7.11 2.68
N ASP A 142 -14.73 -6.77 3.95
CA ASP A 142 -16.03 -6.81 4.62
C ASP A 142 -16.59 -5.38 4.88
N THR A 143 -17.73 -5.30 5.57
CA THR A 143 -18.38 -4.02 5.91
C THR A 143 -17.72 -3.27 7.06
N GLU A 144 -17.01 -3.99 7.92
CA GLU A 144 -16.26 -3.43 9.04
C GLU A 144 -14.79 -3.22 8.66
N TRP A 145 -14.17 -2.20 9.27
CA TRP A 145 -12.73 -2.01 9.16
C TRP A 145 -11.99 -3.26 9.64
N LYS A 146 -11.13 -3.78 8.78
CA LYS A 146 -10.19 -4.86 9.12
C LYS A 146 -8.84 -4.56 8.48
N GLU A 147 -7.79 -5.02 9.14
CA GLU A 147 -6.44 -5.00 8.61
C GLU A 147 -6.22 -6.19 7.69
N TYR A 148 -5.78 -5.93 6.48
CA TYR A 148 -5.39 -6.93 5.50
C TYR A 148 -3.90 -6.78 5.22
N ASN A 149 -3.25 -7.87 4.85
CA ASN A 149 -1.87 -7.84 4.40
C ASN A 149 -1.61 -8.84 3.28
N VAL A 150 -0.67 -8.49 2.43
CA VAL A 150 -0.09 -9.38 1.41
C VAL A 150 1.42 -9.23 1.45
N SER A 151 2.13 -10.33 1.18
CA SER A 151 3.58 -10.31 1.07
C SER A 151 4.03 -10.95 -0.23
N PHE A 152 5.15 -10.44 -0.77
CA PHE A 152 5.80 -11.01 -1.93
C PHE A 152 7.33 -10.92 -1.82
N THR A 153 8.03 -11.74 -2.60
CA THR A 153 9.48 -11.73 -2.73
C THR A 153 9.82 -11.63 -4.21
N PRO A 154 10.32 -10.49 -4.71
CA PRO A 154 10.60 -10.31 -6.13
C PRO A 154 11.87 -11.06 -6.56
N ASP A 155 11.90 -11.44 -7.83
CA ASP A 155 13.02 -12.13 -8.48
C ASP A 155 14.00 -11.19 -9.20
N VAL A 156 13.72 -9.88 -9.16
CA VAL A 156 14.49 -8.80 -9.78
C VAL A 156 14.55 -7.58 -8.86
N ASP A 157 15.55 -6.73 -9.07
CA ASP A 157 15.59 -5.41 -8.46
C ASP A 157 14.69 -4.45 -9.23
N ASN A 158 14.02 -3.54 -8.52
CA ASN A 158 13.24 -2.47 -9.11
C ASN A 158 13.43 -1.19 -8.29
N PHE A 159 13.89 -0.12 -8.94
CA PHE A 159 14.12 1.17 -8.31
C PHE A 159 13.21 2.21 -8.94
N GLN A 160 12.21 2.66 -8.18
CA GLN A 160 11.26 3.72 -8.56
C GLN A 160 10.54 3.48 -9.89
N ASP A 161 10.21 2.23 -10.20
CA ASP A 161 9.65 1.88 -11.51
C ASP A 161 8.43 0.96 -11.43
N HIS A 162 7.84 0.83 -10.24
CA HIS A 162 6.55 0.15 -10.05
C HIS A 162 5.60 0.99 -9.20
N TRP A 163 4.31 0.74 -9.35
CA TRP A 163 3.29 1.22 -8.43
C TRP A 163 2.91 0.16 -7.41
N VAL A 164 2.36 0.60 -6.28
CA VAL A 164 1.50 -0.20 -5.40
C VAL A 164 0.06 0.27 -5.65
N ALA A 165 -0.86 -0.64 -5.96
CA ALA A 165 -2.22 -0.26 -6.35
C ALA A 165 -3.31 -1.18 -5.78
N PHE A 166 -4.50 -0.60 -5.59
CA PHE A 166 -5.76 -1.32 -5.38
C PHE A 166 -6.65 -1.15 -6.61
N HIS A 167 -7.10 -2.26 -7.19
CA HIS A 167 -7.96 -2.33 -8.38
C HIS A 167 -9.42 -2.52 -7.97
N LEU A 168 -10.33 -1.71 -8.52
CA LEU A 168 -11.67 -1.50 -7.94
C LEU A 168 -12.82 -1.61 -8.94
N ALA A 169 -12.56 -1.69 -10.25
CA ALA A 169 -13.63 -1.61 -11.27
C ALA A 169 -14.44 -2.90 -11.47
N ASN A 170 -14.26 -3.90 -10.61
CA ASN A 170 -15.00 -5.16 -10.61
C ASN A 170 -16.39 -5.05 -9.93
N SER A 171 -16.67 -3.98 -9.17
CA SER A 171 -18.02 -3.65 -8.68
C SER A 171 -18.16 -2.15 -8.40
N ASP A 172 -19.41 -1.72 -8.24
CA ASP A 172 -19.82 -0.34 -7.90
C ASP A 172 -19.89 -0.09 -6.38
N ILE A 173 -19.50 -1.07 -5.56
CA ILE A 173 -19.59 -0.98 -4.10
C ILE A 173 -18.55 0.01 -3.58
N VAL A 174 -18.98 1.04 -2.84
CA VAL A 174 -18.09 2.04 -2.26
C VAL A 174 -17.07 1.38 -1.33
N THR A 175 -15.81 1.78 -1.45
CA THR A 175 -14.68 1.19 -0.72
C THR A 175 -13.87 2.27 -0.04
N TRP A 176 -13.48 2.04 1.21
CA TRP A 176 -12.60 2.89 1.98
C TRP A 176 -11.28 2.19 2.25
N PHE A 177 -10.20 2.97 2.25
CA PHE A 177 -8.87 2.54 2.67
C PHE A 177 -8.32 3.50 3.71
N ASP A 178 -7.54 2.96 4.64
CA ASP A 178 -6.85 3.75 5.64
C ASP A 178 -5.54 3.06 6.05
N ASP A 179 -4.65 3.84 6.65
CA ASP A 179 -3.37 3.40 7.22
C ASP A 179 -2.64 2.41 6.29
N VAL A 180 -2.37 2.83 5.05
CA VAL A 180 -1.74 1.99 4.02
C VAL A 180 -0.22 2.04 4.14
N ARG A 181 0.40 0.88 4.28
CA ARG A 181 1.82 0.74 4.60
C ARG A 181 2.49 -0.30 3.72
N TYR A 182 3.65 0.01 3.19
CA TYR A 182 4.44 -0.94 2.39
C TYR A 182 5.89 -0.89 2.84
N PHE A 183 6.45 -2.02 3.23
CA PHE A 183 7.79 -2.08 3.82
C PHE A 183 8.49 -3.40 3.53
N GLN A 184 9.81 -3.38 3.67
CA GLN A 184 10.64 -4.59 3.61
C GLN A 184 10.52 -5.36 4.92
N GLY A 185 10.26 -6.67 4.84
CA GLY A 185 10.17 -7.56 5.99
C GLY A 185 8.84 -8.31 6.07
N ASP A 186 8.74 -9.13 7.11
CA ASP A 186 7.48 -9.71 7.56
C ASP A 186 6.65 -8.67 8.33
N LEU A 187 5.34 -8.91 8.47
CA LEU A 187 4.45 -8.07 9.30
C LEU A 187 5.01 -7.80 10.71
N LYS A 188 5.70 -8.77 11.33
CA LYS A 188 6.30 -8.61 12.66
C LYS A 188 7.43 -7.57 12.72
N ASP A 189 8.01 -7.24 11.58
CA ASP A 189 9.15 -6.33 11.45
C ASP A 189 8.70 -4.87 11.32
N GLU A 190 7.41 -4.61 11.16
CA GLU A 190 6.85 -3.27 11.04
C GLU A 190 7.28 -2.35 12.20
N VAL A 191 7.73 -1.15 11.85
CA VAL A 191 8.17 -0.11 12.79
C VAL A 191 7.07 0.93 12.96
N GLY A 192 6.87 1.43 14.18
CA GLY A 192 5.95 2.53 14.48
C GLY A 192 4.56 2.10 14.96
N ARG A 193 4.23 0.81 14.89
CA ARG A 193 3.04 0.28 15.55
C ARG A 193 3.35 0.00 17.02
N GLU A 194 2.83 0.82 17.93
CA GLU A 194 2.54 0.29 19.27
C GLU A 194 1.53 -0.83 19.05
N ARG A 195 1.98 -2.09 19.02
CA ARG A 195 1.04 -3.19 19.16
C ARG A 195 0.33 -2.90 20.47
N GLN A 196 -0.97 -2.63 20.43
CA GLN A 196 -1.78 -2.84 21.61
C GLN A 196 -1.50 -4.28 22.01
N GLN A 197 -0.69 -4.48 23.06
CA GLN A 197 -0.83 -5.67 23.85
C GLN A 197 -2.32 -5.70 24.16
N VAL A 198 -3.00 -6.74 23.71
CA VAL A 198 -4.36 -7.02 24.15
C VAL A 198 -4.25 -7.06 25.67
N HIS A 199 -4.60 -5.97 26.34
CA HIS A 199 -5.03 -6.06 27.72
C HIS A 199 -6.23 -7.00 27.64
N PRO A 200 -6.20 -8.17 28.28
CA PRO A 200 -7.37 -9.03 28.33
C PRO A 200 -8.47 -8.20 29.00
N THR A 201 -9.36 -7.61 28.21
CA THR A 201 -10.58 -7.01 28.70
C THR A 201 -11.45 -8.16 29.14
N GLY A 202 -11.33 -8.49 30.43
CA GLY A 202 -12.24 -9.39 31.12
C GLY A 202 -11.60 -10.69 31.60
N THR A 203 -10.86 -10.61 32.71
CA THR A 203 -11.10 -11.56 33.80
C THR A 203 -11.29 -10.75 35.08
N LEU A 204 -12.53 -10.75 35.56
CA LEU A 204 -12.94 -10.30 36.89
C LEU A 204 -12.17 -11.10 37.95
N SER A 205 -11.00 -10.62 38.38
CA SER A 205 -10.38 -11.06 39.64
C SER A 205 -9.33 -10.06 40.11
N ALA A 206 -9.76 -8.86 40.50
CA ALA A 206 -8.93 -7.96 41.30
C ALA A 206 -9.81 -7.01 42.12
N THR A 207 -10.75 -7.56 42.88
CA THR A 207 -11.47 -6.79 43.91
C THR A 207 -11.84 -7.69 45.10
N TRP A 208 -10.85 -8.41 45.63
CA TRP A 208 -10.95 -9.08 46.94
C TRP A 208 -9.75 -8.76 47.87
N GLY A 209 -8.97 -7.73 47.54
CA GLY A 209 -7.80 -7.31 48.31
C GLY A 209 -7.94 -5.94 48.98
N ARG A 210 -9.15 -5.53 49.38
CA ARG A 210 -9.37 -4.31 50.18
C ARG A 210 -10.77 -4.38 50.78
N ILE A 211 -10.87 -4.99 51.96
CA ILE A 211 -11.87 -4.85 53.06
C ILE A 211 -11.80 -6.15 53.87
N LYS A 212 -10.76 -6.26 54.71
CA LYS A 212 -10.83 -6.92 56.03
C LYS A 212 -9.71 -6.30 56.88
N ARG A 213 -10.01 -5.15 57.47
CA ARG A 213 -9.18 -4.57 58.53
C ARG A 213 -10.07 -3.86 59.53
N TRP A 214 -10.77 -4.63 60.35
CA TRP A 214 -11.35 -4.21 61.65
C TRP A 214 -11.61 -5.47 62.52
N PHE A 215 -10.93 -5.52 63.68
CA PHE A 215 -11.19 -6.27 64.93
C PHE A 215 -11.12 -7.81 64.95
N TYR A 216 -10.02 -8.36 65.47
CA TYR A 216 -9.85 -8.67 66.91
C TYR A 216 -8.36 -8.53 67.29
#